data_AF-A0A2S5W7K6-F1
#
_entry.id   AF-A0A2S5W7K6-F1
#
_cell.length_a   1.000
_cell.length_b   1.000
_cell.length_c   1.000
_cell.angle_alpha   90.00
_cell.angle_beta   90.00
_cell.angle_gamma   90.00
#
_symmetry.space_group_name_H-M   'P 1'
#
loop_
_entity.id
_entity.type
_entity.pdbx_description
1 polymer ?
#
loop_
_entity_poly.entity_id
_entity_poly.type
_entity_poly.pdbx_seq_one_letter_code
_entity_poly.pdbx_strand_id
1 'polypeptide(L)'
;MGKLFYGSNGTSATFDDRCLAHVRTVIVSKLRRDEKFMFSWEHESGRGEARCSVWLHPAIEIQFAFDSAERIPLNRAWIEAMMDTANSGDGLRVVPEPVPVAAARR
;
A
#
# COMPACT_ATOMS: atom_id res chain seq x y z
N MET A 1 11.37 6.84 -4.70
CA MET A 1 10.52 7.31 -3.59
C MET A 1 9.16 7.76 -4.13
N GLY A 2 8.33 6.80 -4.53
CA GLY A 2 7.00 7.05 -5.04
C GLY A 2 6.00 7.58 -4.01
N LYS A 3 4.87 8.06 -4.52
CA LYS A 3 3.79 8.67 -3.74
C LYS A 3 2.44 8.07 -4.09
N LEU A 4 1.64 7.84 -3.06
CA LEU A 4 0.20 7.64 -3.16
C LEU A 4 -0.49 8.98 -2.88
N PHE A 5 -1.40 9.40 -3.75
CA PHE A 5 -2.30 10.53 -3.52
C PHE A 5 -3.73 10.01 -3.38
N TYR A 6 -4.46 10.59 -2.43
CA TYR A 6 -5.84 10.22 -2.16
C TYR A 6 -6.73 11.45 -2.05
N GLY A 7 -7.74 11.53 -2.93
CA GLY A 7 -8.67 12.65 -3.00
C GLY A 7 -8.01 13.98 -3.43
N SER A 8 -8.80 15.06 -3.37
CA SER A 8 -8.38 16.39 -3.83
C SER A 8 -7.81 17.29 -2.73
N ASN A 9 -7.81 16.82 -1.48
CA ASN A 9 -7.35 17.58 -0.30
C ASN A 9 -5.82 17.55 -0.10
N GLY A 10 -5.08 16.94 -1.02
CA GLY A 10 -3.61 16.83 -0.95
C GLY A 10 -3.11 15.76 0.01
N THR A 11 -3.97 14.87 0.54
CA THR A 11 -3.51 13.73 1.33
C THR A 11 -2.59 12.85 0.49
N SER A 12 -1.34 12.69 0.95
CA SER A 12 -0.35 11.89 0.27
C SER A 12 0.50 11.09 1.24
N ALA A 13 0.96 9.94 0.77
CA ALA A 13 1.83 9.02 1.49
C ALA A 13 3.04 8.68 0.62
N THR A 14 4.24 8.76 1.20
CA THR A 14 5.50 8.53 0.51
C THR A 14 6.04 7.15 0.87
N PHE A 15 6.52 6.41 -0.12
CA PHE A 15 7.12 5.08 0.07
C PHE A 15 8.27 4.89 -0.91
N ASP A 16 9.11 3.89 -0.67
CA ASP A 16 9.93 3.34 -1.74
C ASP A 16 9.04 2.79 -2.86
N ASP A 17 9.47 2.94 -4.11
CA ASP A 17 8.72 2.46 -5.29
C ASP A 17 8.37 0.98 -5.16
N ARG A 18 9.29 0.19 -4.59
CA ARG A 18 9.07 -1.23 -4.28
C ARG A 18 7.88 -1.41 -3.37
N CYS A 19 7.85 -0.75 -2.23
CA CYS A 19 6.72 -0.80 -1.29
C CYS A 19 5.42 -0.33 -1.96
N LEU A 20 5.46 0.82 -2.67
CA LEU A 20 4.30 1.40 -3.35
C LEU A 20 3.68 0.43 -4.38
N ALA A 21 4.49 -0.35 -5.10
CA ALA A 21 4.01 -1.32 -6.07
C ALA A 21 3.16 -2.43 -5.41
N HIS A 22 3.57 -2.87 -4.21
CA HIS A 22 2.84 -3.89 -3.47
C HIS A 22 1.57 -3.31 -2.83
N VAL A 23 1.69 -2.12 -2.21
CA VAL A 23 0.55 -1.38 -1.66
C VAL A 23 -0.51 -1.13 -2.74
N ARG A 24 -0.11 -0.64 -3.93
CA ARG A 24 -0.99 -0.48 -5.10
C ARG A 24 -1.71 -1.77 -5.45
N THR A 25 -1.00 -2.90 -5.45
CA THR A 25 -1.58 -4.20 -5.81
C THR A 25 -2.68 -4.61 -4.83
N VAL A 26 -2.45 -4.44 -3.52
CA VAL A 26 -3.45 -4.76 -2.48
C VAL A 26 -4.64 -3.81 -2.56
N ILE A 27 -4.40 -2.50 -2.66
CA ILE A 27 -5.46 -1.48 -2.75
C ILE A 27 -6.36 -1.74 -3.97
N VAL A 28 -5.78 -1.90 -5.16
CA VAL A 28 -6.54 -2.16 -6.38
C VAL A 28 -7.31 -3.48 -6.29
N SER A 29 -6.72 -4.51 -5.69
CA SER A 29 -7.41 -5.81 -5.52
C SER A 29 -8.67 -5.69 -4.67
N LYS A 30 -8.62 -4.96 -3.54
CA LYS A 30 -9.78 -4.78 -2.65
C LYS A 30 -10.85 -3.88 -3.29
N LEU A 31 -10.43 -2.74 -3.86
CA LEU A 31 -11.39 -1.81 -4.49
C LEU A 31 -12.09 -2.40 -5.72
N ARG A 32 -11.43 -3.30 -6.47
CA ARG A 32 -12.08 -4.05 -7.58
C ARG A 32 -13.18 -5.01 -7.11
N ARG A 33 -13.18 -5.37 -5.83
CA ARG A 33 -14.21 -6.21 -5.18
C ARG A 33 -15.24 -5.36 -4.42
N ASP A 34 -15.23 -4.05 -4.61
CA ASP A 34 -16.02 -3.08 -3.84
C ASP A 34 -15.78 -3.16 -2.32
N GLU A 35 -14.60 -3.63 -1.92
CA GLU A 35 -14.17 -3.66 -0.53
C GLU A 35 -13.55 -2.31 -0.18
N LYS A 36 -14.31 -1.49 0.54
CA LYS A 36 -13.87 -0.24 1.18
C LYS A 36 -13.20 -0.55 2.53
N PHE A 37 -12.08 0.08 2.82
CA PHE A 37 -11.25 -0.27 3.98
C PHE A 37 -10.38 0.91 4.44
N MET A 38 -9.89 0.85 5.67
CA MET A 38 -8.93 1.80 6.21
C MET A 38 -7.52 1.51 5.69
N PHE A 39 -6.74 2.54 5.38
CA PHE A 39 -5.30 2.44 5.13
C PHE A 39 -4.56 3.36 6.10
N SER A 40 -3.61 2.80 6.85
CA SER A 40 -2.78 3.52 7.82
C SER A 40 -1.31 3.41 7.46
N TRP A 41 -0.57 4.52 7.59
CA TRP A 41 0.88 4.55 7.47
C TRP A 41 1.48 5.52 8.49
N GLU A 42 2.78 5.39 8.72
CA GLU A 42 3.56 6.27 9.58
C GLU A 42 4.36 7.24 8.70
N HIS A 43 4.49 8.50 9.12
CA HIS A 43 5.38 9.44 8.45
C HIS A 43 6.81 9.29 8.98
N GLU A 44 7.79 9.56 8.11
CA GLU A 44 9.15 9.78 8.58
C GLU A 44 9.18 10.91 9.63
N SER A 45 9.86 10.62 10.73
CA SER A 45 9.97 11.47 11.91
C SER A 45 10.26 12.94 11.56
N GLY A 46 9.41 13.86 12.03
CA GLY A 46 9.65 15.31 11.92
C GLY A 46 8.53 16.15 11.26
N ARG A 47 7.44 15.54 10.78
CA ARG A 47 6.31 16.25 10.12
C ARG A 47 5.01 16.36 10.93
N GLY A 48 5.05 16.16 12.24
CA GLY A 48 3.94 16.53 13.15
C GLY A 48 2.85 15.47 13.34
N GLU A 49 2.72 14.47 12.47
CA GLU A 49 1.81 13.34 12.67
C GLU A 49 2.58 12.01 12.70
N ALA A 50 2.47 11.27 13.81
CA ALA A 50 3.15 9.97 13.97
C ALA A 50 2.52 8.87 13.09
N ARG A 51 1.21 8.96 12.85
CA ARG A 51 0.43 7.99 12.07
C ARG A 51 -0.70 8.72 11.36
N CYS A 52 -0.82 8.51 10.05
CA CYS A 52 -1.94 8.97 9.25
C CYS A 52 -2.85 7.79 8.91
N SER A 53 -4.13 8.06 8.67
CA SER A 53 -5.10 7.05 8.27
C SER A 53 -6.16 7.64 7.36
N VAL A 54 -6.51 6.90 6.30
CA VAL A 54 -7.55 7.29 5.35
C VAL A 54 -8.53 6.14 5.16
N TRP A 55 -9.79 6.49 4.89
CA TRP A 55 -10.77 5.55 4.37
C TRP A 55 -10.63 5.48 2.85
N LEU A 56 -10.44 4.29 2.27
CA LEU A 56 -10.36 4.10 0.83
C LEU A 56 -11.70 3.64 0.27
N HIS A 57 -12.15 4.34 -0.77
CA HIS A 57 -13.43 4.12 -1.44
C HIS A 57 -13.27 4.30 -2.96
N PRO A 58 -13.90 3.45 -3.81
CA PRO A 58 -13.69 3.48 -5.27
C PRO A 58 -14.22 4.74 -5.95
N ALA A 59 -15.13 5.49 -5.31
CA ALA A 59 -15.65 6.75 -5.83
C ALA A 59 -14.74 7.98 -5.58
N ILE A 60 -13.60 7.80 -4.90
CA ILE A 60 -12.64 8.87 -4.63
C ILE A 60 -11.39 8.61 -5.46
N GLU A 61 -10.82 9.67 -6.03
CA GLU A 61 -9.62 9.59 -6.86
C GLU A 61 -8.42 9.02 -6.07
N ILE A 62 -7.69 8.12 -6.72
CA ILE A 62 -6.45 7.53 -6.21
C ILE A 62 -5.39 7.57 -7.30
N GLN A 63 -4.24 8.16 -7.00
CA GLN A 63 -3.10 8.21 -7.92
C GLN A 63 -1.87 7.56 -7.30
N PHE A 64 -1.17 6.75 -8.09
CA PHE A 64 0.12 6.16 -7.73
C PHE A 64 1.19 6.76 -8.63
N ALA A 65 2.08 7.57 -8.07
CA ALA A 65 3.22 8.15 -8.77
C ALA A 65 4.49 7.38 -8.38
N PHE A 66 5.18 6.81 -9.36
CA PHE A 66 6.45 6.13 -9.19
C PHE A 66 7.58 7.03 -9.70
N ASP A 67 8.75 6.97 -9.07
CA ASP A 67 9.92 7.73 -9.51
C ASP A 67 10.63 7.03 -10.68
N SER A 68 10.55 5.70 -10.74
CA SER A 68 11.06 4.90 -11.85
C SER A 68 9.93 4.41 -12.76
N ALA A 69 10.19 4.41 -14.07
CA ALA A 69 9.33 3.77 -15.06
C ALA A 69 9.57 2.25 -15.19
N GLU A 70 10.60 1.72 -14.52
CA GLU A 70 10.95 0.30 -14.59
C GLU A 70 9.89 -0.59 -13.92
N ARG A 71 9.68 -1.78 -14.47
CA ARG A 71 8.77 -2.75 -13.89
C ARG A 71 9.35 -3.33 -12.59
N ILE A 72 8.64 -3.10 -11.50
CA ILE A 72 9.04 -3.58 -10.17
C ILE A 72 8.58 -5.04 -9.99
N PRO A 73 9.49 -6.00 -9.71
CA PRO A 73 9.11 -7.37 -9.43
C PRO A 73 8.40 -7.47 -8.08
N LEU A 74 7.20 -8.06 -8.10
CA LEU A 74 6.33 -8.22 -6.93
C LEU A 74 6.69 -9.48 -6.13
N ASN A 75 6.74 -9.33 -4.82
CA ASN A 75 6.85 -10.40 -3.84
C ASN A 75 5.44 -10.84 -3.41
N ARG A 76 5.09 -12.08 -3.78
CA ARG A 76 3.77 -12.65 -3.52
C ARG A 76 3.46 -12.77 -2.02
N ALA A 77 4.44 -13.20 -1.23
CA ALA A 77 4.29 -13.35 0.21
C ALA A 77 4.04 -11.99 0.89
N TRP A 78 4.64 -10.92 0.36
CA TRP A 78 4.40 -9.58 0.88
C TRP A 78 2.98 -9.09 0.59
N ILE A 79 2.48 -9.32 -0.63
CA ILE A 79 1.08 -9.00 -0.99
C ILE A 79 0.11 -9.75 -0.09
N GLU A 80 0.36 -11.03 0.16
CA GLU A 80 -0.46 -11.87 1.04
C GLU A 80 -0.45 -11.34 2.47
N ALA A 81 0.73 -11.08 3.05
CA ALA A 81 0.85 -10.51 4.38
C ALA A 81 0.14 -9.15 4.53
N MET A 82 0.20 -8.28 3.50
CA MET A 82 -0.54 -7.01 3.51
C MET A 82 -2.05 -7.18 3.25
N MET A 83 -2.46 -8.20 2.50
CA MET A 83 -3.87 -8.52 2.33
C MET A 83 -4.46 -8.98 3.67
N ASP A 84 -3.70 -9.74 4.46
CA ASP A 84 -4.11 -10.18 5.79
C ASP A 84 -4.31 -9.00 6.74
N THR A 85 -3.41 -8.00 6.73
CA THR A 85 -3.63 -6.77 7.50
C THR A 85 -4.86 -6.02 7.01
N ALA A 86 -5.03 -5.88 5.68
CA ALA A 86 -6.16 -5.18 5.09
C ALA A 86 -7.53 -5.84 5.33
N ASN A 87 -7.54 -7.12 5.68
CA ASN A 87 -8.75 -7.86 6.07
C ASN A 87 -9.03 -7.82 7.58
N SER A 88 -8.11 -7.25 8.37
CA SER A 88 -8.29 -7.04 9.80
C SER A 88 -9.09 -5.75 10.11
N GLY A 89 -9.60 -5.64 11.34
CA GLY A 89 -10.36 -4.46 11.78
C GLY A 89 -9.56 -3.15 11.76
N ASP A 90 -8.23 -3.21 11.78
CA ASP A 90 -7.37 -2.04 11.75
C ASP A 90 -7.07 -1.52 10.34
N GLY A 91 -7.47 -2.27 9.30
CA GLY A 91 -7.21 -1.94 7.91
C GLY A 91 -5.79 -2.25 7.43
N LEU A 92 -5.48 -1.82 6.20
CA LEU A 92 -4.21 -2.06 5.55
C LEU A 92 -3.09 -1.30 6.28
N ARG A 93 -2.04 -2.03 6.63
CA ARG A 93 -0.76 -1.50 7.10
C ARG A 93 0.36 -2.07 6.27
N VAL A 94 1.36 -1.23 6.00
CA VAL A 94 2.63 -1.70 5.42
C VAL A 94 3.36 -2.54 6.46
N VAL A 95 3.74 -3.75 6.07
CA VAL A 95 4.55 -4.66 6.89
C VAL A 95 5.94 -4.81 6.27
N PRO A 96 6.97 -5.22 7.03
CA PRO A 96 8.28 -5.52 6.47
C PRO A 96 8.19 -6.57 5.36
N GLU A 97 9.03 -6.42 4.33
CA GLU A 97 9.08 -7.38 3.22
C GLU A 97 9.47 -8.78 3.74
N PRO A 98 8.62 -9.80 3.56
CA PRO A 98 8.98 -11.17 3.91
C PRO A 98 10.07 -11.69 2.98
N VAL A 99 11.00 -12.46 3.53
CA VAL A 99 11.98 -13.21 2.72
C VAL A 99 11.18 -14.11 1.76
N PRO A 100 11.38 -14.00 0.44
CA PRO A 100 10.72 -14.89 -0.50
C PRO A 100 11.10 -16.33 -0.14
N VAL A 101 10.12 -17.14 0.25
CA VAL A 101 10.33 -18.58 0.32
C VAL A 101 10.57 -19.00 -1.12
N ALA A 102 11.84 -19.22 -1.48
CA ALA A 102 12.19 -19.80 -2.76
C ALA A 102 11.35 -21.07 -2.88
N ALA A 103 10.44 -21.10 -3.87
CA ALA A 103 9.58 -22.24 -4.10
C ALA A 103 10.48 -23.47 -4.15
N ALA A 104 10.41 -24.31 -3.11
CA ALA A 104 11.07 -25.58 -3.08
C ALA A 104 10.52 -26.33 -4.29
N ARG A 105 11.31 -26.38 -5.37
CA ARG A 105 10.99 -27.10 -6.58
C ARG A 105 10.70 -28.54 -6.15
N ARG A 106 9.44 -28.95 -6.25
CA ARG A 106 9.01 -30.35 -6.20
C ARG A 106 8.91 -30.86 -7.62
#